data_AF-A0A9D8WTA5-F1
#
_entry.id   AF-A0A9D8WTA5-F1
#
_cell.length_a   1.000
_cell.length_b   1.000
_cell.length_c   1.000
_cell.angle_alpha   90.00
_cell.angle_beta   90.00
_cell.angle_gamma   90.00
#
_symmetry.space_group_name_H-M   'P 1'
#
loop_
_entity.id
_entity.type
_entity.pdbx_description
1 polymer ?
#
loop_
_entity_poly.entity_id
_entity_poly.type
_entity_poly.pdbx_seq_one_letter_code
_entity_poly.pdbx_strand_id
1 'polypeptide(L)' 'ELGIITDEDKRCKGFAFAVCVRTLEEIDKRGLHPIWACDIENTGSMRLAEKLGFINPVKYNFIFLPQTNENMTIEKRSAI' A
#
# COMPACT_ATOMS: atom_id res chain seq x y z
N GLU A 1 -1.33 1.01 9.42
CA GLU A 1 -1.17 1.00 7.96
C GLU A 1 -0.42 -0.25 7.55
N LEU A 2 -0.74 -0.84 6.40
CA LEU A 2 -0.05 -2.01 5.86
C LEU A 2 1.04 -1.60 4.87
N GLY A 3 2.26 -2.10 5.08
CA GLY A 3 3.37 -1.99 4.12
C GLY A 3 3.69 -3.35 3.52
N ILE A 4 3.52 -3.51 2.21
CA ILE A 4 3.72 -4.79 1.50
C ILE A 4 4.72 -4.60 0.37
N ILE A 5 5.79 -5.39 0.40
CA ILE A 5 6.82 -5.41 -0.63
C ILE A 5 7.03 -6.86 -1.05
N THR A 6 7.19 -7.08 -2.35
CA THR A 6 7.56 -8.38 -2.91
C THR A 6 8.77 -8.17 -3.81
N ASP A 7 9.80 -8.99 -3.60
CA ASP A 7 10.98 -9.03 -4.46
C ASP A 7 10.59 -9.14 -5.93
N GLU A 8 11.30 -8.41 -6.79
CA GLU A 8 10.88 -8.20 -8.17
C GLU A 8 10.74 -9.52 -8.95
N ASP A 9 11.67 -10.46 -8.75
CA ASP A 9 11.68 -11.79 -9.36
C ASP A 9 10.62 -12.75 -8.78
N LYS A 10 9.98 -12.36 -7.68
CA LYS A 10 8.91 -13.10 -7.02
C LYS A 10 7.51 -12.48 -7.22
N ARG A 11 7.38 -11.32 -7.88
CA ARG A 11 6.09 -10.69 -8.16
C ARG A 11 5.20 -11.58 -9.06
N CYS A 12 3.91 -11.27 -9.10
CA CYS A 12 2.88 -11.96 -9.92
C CYS A 12 2.68 -13.46 -9.61
N LYS A 13 3.19 -13.95 -8.48
CA LYS A 13 3.04 -15.35 -8.02
C LYS A 13 2.04 -15.53 -6.87
N GLY A 14 1.35 -14.46 -6.48
CA GLY A 14 0.34 -14.49 -5.40
C GLY A 14 0.89 -14.33 -3.97
N PHE A 15 2.21 -14.17 -3.79
CA PHE A 15 2.82 -14.05 -2.44
C PHE A 15 2.27 -12.87 -1.64
N ALA A 16 2.17 -11.68 -2.24
CA ALA A 16 1.62 -10.51 -1.57
C ALA A 16 0.21 -10.77 -1.03
N PHE A 17 -0.65 -11.41 -1.82
CA PHE A 17 -2.01 -11.77 -1.41
C PHE A 17 -2.01 -12.76 -0.25
N ALA A 18 -1.24 -13.84 -0.33
CA ALA A 18 -1.16 -14.84 0.73
C ALA A 18 -0.70 -14.24 2.07
N VAL A 19 0.33 -13.40 2.04
CA VAL A 19 0.82 -12.70 3.24
C VAL A 19 -0.23 -11.74 3.79
N CYS A 20 -0.92 -10.99 2.92
CA CYS A 20 -1.97 -10.07 3.36
C CYS A 20 -3.12 -10.80 4.05
N VAL A 21 -3.62 -11.92 3.49
CA VAL A 21 -4.69 -12.71 4.13
C VAL A 21 -4.30 -13.12 5.54
N ARG A 22 -3.10 -13.71 5.70
CA ARG A 22 -2.60 -14.10 7.03
C ARG A 22 -2.44 -12.92 7.97
N THR A 23 -2.02 -11.77 7.45
CA THR A 23 -1.86 -10.53 8.24
C THR A 23 -3.21 -10.00 8.70
N LEU A 24 -4.23 -9.99 7.85
CA LEU A 24 -5.58 -9.54 8.18
C LEU A 24 -6.22 -10.41 9.27
N GLU A 25 -6.02 -11.73 9.22
CA GLU A 25 -6.47 -12.64 10.29
C GLU A 25 -5.85 -12.29 11.65
N GLU A 26 -4.56 -11.95 11.69
CA GLU A 26 -3.87 -11.60 12.94
C GLU A 26 -4.25 -10.19 13.45
N ILE A 27 -4.57 -9.27 12.54
CA ILE A 27 -5.10 -7.95 12.87
C ILE A 27 -6.49 -8.08 13.51
N ASP A 28 -7.36 -8.88 12.91
CA ASP A 28 -8.72 -9.14 13.42
C ASP A 28 -8.70 -9.76 14.82
N LYS A 29 -7.86 -10.78 15.05
CA LYS A 29 -7.67 -11.39 16.38
C LYS A 29 -7.26 -10.40 17.47
N ARG A 30 -6.61 -9.31 17.10
CA ARG A 30 -6.15 -8.27 18.03
C ARG A 30 -7.16 -7.13 18.19
N GLY A 31 -8.31 -7.20 17.52
CA GLY A 31 -9.32 -6.14 17.51
C GLY A 31 -8.82 -4.85 16.86
N LEU A 32 -7.89 -4.96 15.90
CA LEU A 32 -7.34 -3.82 15.17
C LEU A 32 -8.03 -3.67 13.82
N HIS A 33 -8.03 -2.46 13.29
CA HIS A 33 -8.55 -2.17 11.95
C HIS A 33 -7.40 -1.89 10.99
N PRO A 34 -7.29 -2.64 9.88
CA PRO A 34 -6.25 -2.40 8.89
C PRO A 34 -6.57 -1.13 8.09
N ILE A 35 -5.53 -0.39 7.73
CA ILE A 35 -5.60 0.75 6.82
C ILE A 35 -4.68 0.43 5.65
N TRP A 36 -5.20 0.60 4.43
CA TRP A 36 -4.46 0.49 3.19
C TRP A 36 -4.36 1.89 2.56
N ALA A 37 -3.16 2.28 2.16
CA ALA A 37 -2.94 3.49 1.40
C ALA A 37 -1.92 3.20 0.31
N CYS A 38 -2.10 3.78 -0.88
CA CYS A 38 -1.09 3.68 -1.92
C CYS A 38 -1.15 4.84 -2.91
N ASP A 39 -0.01 5.11 -3.56
CA ASP A 39 0.04 6.05 -4.69
C ASP A 39 -0.97 5.61 -5.77
N ILE A 40 -1.66 6.59 -6.38
CA ILE A 40 -2.66 6.34 -7.41
C ILE A 40 -2.07 5.65 -8.65
N GLU A 41 -0.77 5.82 -8.89
CA GLU A 41 -0.06 5.16 -9.99
C GLU A 41 0.28 3.68 -9.66
N ASN A 42 0.19 3.27 -8.39
CA ASN A 42 0.47 1.90 -7.96
C ASN A 42 -0.73 0.97 -8.17
N THR A 43 -1.07 0.75 -9.44
CA THR A 43 -2.18 -0.12 -9.87
C THR A 43 -2.13 -1.54 -9.30
N GLY A 44 -0.93 -2.08 -9.06
CA GLY A 44 -0.75 -3.39 -8.43
C GLY A 44 -1.23 -3.40 -6.97
N SER A 45 -0.89 -2.36 -6.20
CA SER A 45 -1.36 -2.19 -4.83
C SER A 45 -2.87 -1.94 -4.77
N MET A 46 -3.41 -1.10 -5.67
CA MET A 46 -4.86 -0.84 -5.74
C MET A 46 -5.66 -2.13 -5.95
N ARG A 47 -5.27 -2.94 -6.95
CA ARG A 47 -5.95 -4.22 -7.24
C ARG A 47 -5.82 -5.23 -6.10
N LEU A 48 -4.68 -5.22 -5.41
CA LEU A 48 -4.47 -6.09 -4.26
C LEU A 48 -5.40 -5.69 -3.11
N ALA A 49 -5.53 -4.39 -2.82
CA ALA A 49 -6.43 -3.86 -1.81
C ALA A 49 -7.90 -4.23 -2.12
N GLU A 50 -8.35 -4.00 -3.36
CA GLU A 50 -9.69 -4.39 -3.81
C GLU A 50 -9.95 -5.89 -3.63
N LYS A 51 -9.00 -6.73 -4.03
CA LYS A 51 -9.11 -8.20 -3.89
C LYS A 51 -9.18 -8.66 -2.43
N LEU A 52 -8.60 -7.89 -1.50
CA LEU A 52 -8.62 -8.14 -0.07
C LEU A 52 -9.87 -7.56 0.62
N GLY A 53 -10.74 -6.87 -0.11
CA GLY A 53 -11.98 -6.30 0.41
C GLY A 53 -11.87 -4.86 0.92
N PHE A 54 -10.75 -4.18 0.68
CA PHE A 54 -10.68 -2.73 0.90
C PHE A 54 -11.48 -2.04 -0.20
N ILE A 55 -12.53 -1.31 0.20
CA ILE A 55 -13.48 -0.64 -0.69
C ILE A 55 -13.58 0.84 -0.33
N ASN A 56 -14.11 1.64 -1.25
CA ASN A 56 -14.35 3.09 -1.07
C ASN A 56 -13.06 3.89 -0.79
N PRO A 57 -12.07 3.88 -1.71
CA PRO A 57 -10.84 4.64 -1.55
C PRO A 57 -11.10 6.14 -1.40
N VAL A 58 -10.34 6.81 -0.54
CA VAL A 58 -10.39 8.26 -0.36
C VAL A 58 -9.18 8.87 -1.04
N LYS A 59 -9.41 9.66 -2.10
CA LYS A 59 -8.31 10.34 -2.80
C LYS A 59 -7.81 11.52 -1.98
N TYR A 60 -6.50 11.62 -1.83
CA TYR A 60 -5.85 12.77 -1.20
C TYR A 60 -4.54 13.14 -1.89
N ASN A 61 -4.18 14.42 -1.78
CA ASN A 61 -2.90 14.93 -2.25
C ASN A 61 -1.90 14.94 -1.10
N PHE A 62 -0.64 14.62 -1.39
CA PHE A 62 0.44 14.70 -0.42
C PHE A 62 1.68 15.35 -1.05
N ILE A 63 2.54 15.88 -0.19
CA ILE A 63 3.84 16.42 -0.57
C ILE A 63 4.88 15.40 -0.19
N PHE A 64 5.70 14.97 -1.15
CA PHE A 64 6.83 14.13 -0.87
C PHE A 64 8.03 15.00 -0.47
N LEU A 65 8.51 14.81 0.76
CA LEU A 65 9.72 15.43 1.29
C LEU A 65 10.80 14.35 1.36
N PRO A 66 11.72 14.30 0.40
CA PRO A 66 12.73 13.26 0.39
C PRO A 66 13.79 13.54 1.47
N GLN A 67 14.32 12.48 2.07
CA GLN A 67 15.18 12.57 3.26
C GLN A 67 16.69 12.53 2.94
N THR A 68 17.11 12.89 1.73
CA THR A 68 18.51 12.86 1.29
C THR A 68 19.10 14.26 1.07
N ASN A 69 20.43 14.36 1.17
CA ASN A 69 21.20 15.62 1.14
C ASN A 69 21.48 16.18 -0.27
N GLU A 70 20.74 15.76 -1.30
CA GLU A 70 20.94 16.25 -2.68
C GLU A 70 19.91 17.33 -3.04
N ASN A 71 20.27 18.25 -3.93
CA ASN A 71 19.38 19.33 -4.39
C ASN A 71 18.10 18.73 -4.97
N MET A 72 16.98 18.85 -4.25
CA MET A 72 15.74 18.16 -4.59
C MET A 72 14.54 19.07 -4.76
N THR A 73 13.76 18.72 -5.77
CA THR A 73 12.47 19.30 -6.12
C THR A 73 11.40 18.77 -5.18
N ILE A 74 10.58 19.67 -4.62
CA ILE A 74 9.37 19.30 -3.89
C ILE A 74 8.35 18.76 -4.91
N GLU A 75 7.90 17.52 -4.72
CA GLU A 75 6.90 16.90 -5.58
C GLU A 75 5.53 16.83 -4.90
N LYS A 76 4.49 17.24 -5.62
CA LYS A 76 3.09 17.01 -5.25
C LYS A 76 2.63 15.71 -5.91
N ARG A 77 2.10 14.78 -5.12
CA ARG A 77 1.60 13.48 -5.58
C ARG A 77 0.19 13.21 -5.03
N SER A 78 -0.45 12.18 -5.56
CA SER A 78 -1.81 11.76 -5.17
C SER A 78 -1.79 10.32 -4.71
N ALA A 79 -2.60 10.01 -3.69
CA ALA A 79 -2.79 8.67 -3.16
C ALA A 79 -4.27 8.38 -2.96
N ILE A 80 -4.55 7.10 -2.74
CA ILE A 80 -5.84 6.57 -2.31
C ILE A 80 -5.73 5.80 -1.01
#